data_AF-A0A934UZE5-F1
#
_entry.id   AF-A0A934UZE5-F1
#
_cell.length_a   1.000
_cell.length_b   1.000
_cell.length_c   1.000
_cell.angle_alpha   90.00
_cell.angle_beta   90.00
_cell.angle_gamma   90.00
#
_symmetry.space_group_name_H-M   'P 1'
#
loop_
_entity.id
_entity.type
_entity.pdbx_description
1 polymer ?
#
loop_
_entity_poly.entity_id
_entity_poly.type
_entity_poly.pdbx_seq_one_letter_code
_entity_poly.pdbx_strand_id
1 'polypeptide(L)'
;MIASSDSAAEGLHTHRERVRAEGIDYNGHLNVAYYTLIFDHAVDAFLEAAGLTADHRAATGGSIFAAEAHIAYARELVEGAEARVETQLLAFDPKRLHLFQRMYDDATGELAATHEVLHLYVDLNVRKVAEMPAEIAERLARLKRGHDQVAGWPEEAGRAIRGVPDTGASKTG
;
A
#
# COMPACT_ATOMS: atom_id res chain seq x y z
N MET A 1 30.97 -1.27 10.97
CA MET A 1 30.22 -2.10 11.94
C MET A 1 28.86 -2.35 11.31
N ILE A 2 28.59 -3.61 10.96
CA ILE A 2 27.35 -3.99 10.29
C ILE A 2 26.30 -4.07 11.40
N ALA A 3 25.42 -3.08 11.46
CA ALA A 3 24.23 -3.18 12.29
C ALA A 3 23.31 -4.23 11.67
N SER A 4 23.46 -5.47 12.12
CA SER A 4 22.46 -6.50 11.98
C SER A 4 21.34 -6.16 12.98
N SER A 5 20.40 -5.31 12.58
CA SER A 5 19.14 -5.17 13.29
C SER A 5 18.15 -6.12 12.64
N ASP A 6 17.91 -7.23 13.31
CA ASP A 6 16.73 -8.06 13.12
C ASP A 6 15.51 -7.21 13.56
N SER A 7 15.05 -6.28 12.71
CA SER A 7 13.98 -5.32 13.00
C SER A 7 12.58 -5.89 12.75
N ALA A 8 12.43 -7.22 12.86
CA ALA A 8 11.15 -7.90 12.72
C ALA A 8 10.12 -7.54 13.84
N ALA A 9 10.38 -6.48 14.60
CA ALA A 9 9.53 -5.90 15.65
C ALA A 9 9.10 -4.44 15.38
N GLU A 10 9.38 -3.86 14.21
CA GLU A 10 9.19 -2.40 13.99
C GLU A 10 8.05 -2.06 13.04
N GLY A 11 6.84 -1.91 13.59
CA GLY A 11 5.78 -1.09 13.00
C GLY A 11 5.22 -1.51 11.64
N LEU A 12 4.37 -0.64 11.07
CA LEU A 12 3.94 -0.76 9.68
C LEU A 12 5.04 -0.25 8.75
N HIS A 13 5.17 -0.87 7.57
CA HIS A 13 6.14 -0.42 6.58
C HIS A 13 5.78 0.98 6.09
N THR A 14 6.70 1.94 6.24
CA THR A 14 6.43 3.36 5.98
C THR A 14 7.21 3.87 4.78
N HIS A 15 6.52 4.50 3.84
CA HIS A 15 7.10 5.25 2.71
C HIS A 15 6.79 6.74 2.87
N ARG A 16 7.71 7.61 2.48
CA ARG A 16 7.49 9.07 2.44
C ARG A 16 7.96 9.63 1.12
N GLU A 17 7.16 10.48 0.52
CA GLU A 17 7.60 11.28 -0.61
C GLU A 17 6.89 12.62 -0.72
N ARG A 18 7.53 13.55 -1.42
CA ARG A 18 7.03 14.91 -1.63
C ARG A 18 6.05 14.93 -2.79
N VAL A 19 4.89 15.56 -2.59
CA VAL A 19 3.96 15.88 -3.69
C VAL A 19 4.62 16.90 -4.61
N ARG A 20 4.85 16.49 -5.86
CA ARG A 20 5.52 17.32 -6.88
C ARG A 20 4.51 18.10 -7.72
N ALA A 21 4.95 19.21 -8.30
CA ALA A 21 4.12 20.08 -9.14
C ALA A 21 3.47 19.32 -10.31
N GLU A 22 4.14 18.32 -10.87
CA GLU A 22 3.60 17.54 -11.99
C GLU A 22 2.36 16.73 -11.60
N GLY A 23 2.18 16.43 -10.31
CA GLY A 23 1.03 15.69 -9.79
C GLY A 23 -0.20 16.55 -9.50
N ILE A 24 -0.10 17.88 -9.63
CA ILE A 24 -1.19 18.80 -9.31
C ILE A 24 -2.08 18.99 -10.53
N ASP A 25 -3.39 18.81 -10.36
CA ASP A 25 -4.35 19.05 -11.42
C ASP A 25 -4.90 20.49 -11.42
N TYR A 26 -5.82 20.75 -12.35
CA TYR A 26 -6.41 22.08 -12.55
C TYR A 26 -7.21 22.59 -11.34
N ASN A 27 -7.58 21.73 -10.39
CA ASN A 27 -8.25 22.13 -9.15
C ASN A 27 -7.26 22.60 -8.09
N GLY A 28 -5.94 22.47 -8.32
CA GLY A 28 -4.90 22.95 -7.41
C GLY A 28 -4.52 21.94 -6.32
N HIS A 29 -4.97 20.69 -6.42
CA HIS A 29 -4.61 19.60 -5.53
C HIS A 29 -4.09 18.39 -6.29
N LEU A 30 -3.57 17.42 -5.54
CA LEU A 30 -3.02 16.18 -6.08
C LEU A 30 -4.08 15.46 -6.91
N ASN A 31 -3.72 15.11 -8.14
CA ASN A 31 -4.57 14.36 -9.03
C ASN A 31 -4.76 12.92 -8.53
N VAL A 32 -5.96 12.37 -8.71
CA VAL A 32 -6.32 11.01 -8.27
C VAL A 32 -5.39 9.92 -8.80
N ALA A 33 -4.85 10.06 -10.01
CA ALA A 33 -3.88 9.08 -10.55
C ALA A 33 -2.56 9.10 -9.78
N TYR A 34 -2.15 10.26 -9.26
CA TYR A 34 -0.91 10.40 -8.50
C TYR A 34 -1.03 9.87 -7.08
N TYR A 35 -2.22 9.86 -6.46
CA TYR A 35 -2.42 9.08 -5.24
C TYR A 35 -2.11 7.60 -5.47
N THR A 36 -2.61 7.04 -6.58
CA THR A 36 -2.34 5.64 -6.95
C THR A 36 -0.84 5.41 -7.16
N LEU A 37 -0.16 6.32 -7.85
CA LEU A 37 1.29 6.25 -8.05
C LEU A 37 2.07 6.25 -6.73
N ILE A 38 1.73 7.14 -5.79
CA ILE A 38 2.38 7.20 -4.48
C ILE A 38 2.12 5.91 -3.67
N PHE A 39 0.90 5.37 -3.74
CA PHE A 39 0.58 4.07 -3.14
C PHE A 39 1.41 2.94 -3.76
N ASP A 40 1.61 2.95 -5.09
CA ASP A 40 2.42 1.97 -5.82
C ASP A 40 3.90 2.03 -5.41
N HIS A 41 4.48 3.24 -5.27
CA HIS A 41 5.83 3.40 -4.72
C HIS A 41 5.97 2.84 -3.29
N ALA A 42 4.92 3.01 -2.47
CA ALA A 42 4.89 2.42 -1.14
C ALA A 42 4.73 0.89 -1.16
N VAL A 43 4.03 0.33 -2.17
CA VAL A 43 3.99 -1.11 -2.43
C VAL A 43 5.39 -1.60 -2.84
N ASP A 44 6.07 -0.94 -3.77
CA ASP A 44 7.43 -1.29 -4.19
C ASP A 44 8.38 -1.36 -3.00
N ALA A 45 8.36 -0.34 -2.13
CA ALA A 45 9.19 -0.32 -0.94
C ALA A 45 8.85 -1.48 0.03
N PHE A 46 7.57 -1.82 0.19
CA PHE A 46 7.16 -3.00 0.95
C PHE A 46 7.62 -4.32 0.31
N LEU A 47 7.53 -4.44 -1.01
CA LEU A 47 7.95 -5.63 -1.76
C LEU A 47 9.47 -5.86 -1.66
N GLU A 48 10.26 -4.79 -1.72
CA GLU A 48 11.70 -4.84 -1.45
C GLU A 48 11.98 -5.42 -0.05
N ALA A 49 11.26 -4.95 0.99
CA ALA A 49 11.37 -5.50 2.35
C ALA A 49 10.93 -6.98 2.44
N ALA A 50 9.95 -7.39 1.63
CA ALA A 50 9.51 -8.78 1.51
C ALA A 50 10.47 -9.68 0.71
N GLY A 51 11.51 -9.11 0.09
CA GLY A 51 12.48 -9.81 -0.75
C GLY A 51 12.05 -10.01 -2.20
N LEU A 52 10.93 -9.40 -2.62
CA LEU A 52 10.45 -9.39 -3.99
C LEU A 52 11.14 -8.25 -4.77
N THR A 53 12.46 -8.33 -4.84
CA THR A 53 13.33 -7.28 -5.39
C THR A 53 13.52 -7.38 -6.90
N ALA A 54 14.18 -6.38 -7.50
CA ALA A 54 14.63 -6.47 -8.89
C ALA A 54 15.53 -7.69 -9.16
N ASP A 55 16.41 -8.05 -8.21
CA ASP A 55 17.29 -9.22 -8.29
C ASP A 55 16.49 -10.52 -8.23
N HIS A 56 15.48 -10.61 -7.35
CA HIS A 56 14.55 -11.73 -7.31
C HIS A 56 13.86 -11.92 -8.66
N ARG A 57 13.33 -10.82 -9.24
CA ARG A 57 12.68 -10.85 -10.55
C ARG A 57 13.64 -11.30 -11.64
N ALA A 58 14.86 -10.81 -11.65
CA ALA A 58 15.87 -11.19 -12.65
C ALA A 58 16.29 -12.67 -12.52
N ALA A 59 16.40 -13.18 -11.30
CA ALA A 59 16.83 -14.56 -11.05
C ALA A 59 15.74 -15.60 -11.30
N THR A 60 14.48 -15.28 -10.99
CA THR A 60 13.37 -16.26 -10.99
C THR A 60 12.36 -16.03 -12.11
N GLY A 61 12.31 -14.83 -12.71
CA GLY A 61 11.20 -14.40 -13.55
C GLY A 61 9.91 -14.15 -12.76
N GLY A 62 9.93 -14.17 -11.42
CA GLY A 62 8.78 -13.92 -10.57
C GLY A 62 8.52 -12.43 -10.32
N SER A 63 7.27 -12.01 -10.37
CA SER A 63 6.86 -10.62 -10.10
C SER A 63 5.45 -10.56 -9.50
N ILE A 64 5.01 -9.35 -9.14
CA ILE A 64 3.71 -9.08 -8.54
C ILE A 64 2.89 -8.18 -9.47
N PHE A 65 1.64 -8.56 -9.74
CA PHE A 65 0.67 -7.71 -10.44
C PHE A 65 -0.50 -7.35 -9.50
N ALA A 66 -0.96 -6.09 -9.55
CA ALA A 66 -2.22 -5.70 -8.92
C ALA A 66 -3.40 -6.31 -9.71
N ALA A 67 -4.31 -6.98 -9.01
CA ALA A 67 -5.51 -7.57 -9.59
C ALA A 67 -6.76 -6.73 -9.33
N GLU A 68 -6.87 -6.15 -8.13
CA GLU A 68 -7.98 -5.31 -7.72
C GLU A 68 -7.50 -4.29 -6.71
N ALA A 69 -8.05 -3.07 -6.78
CA ALA A 69 -7.75 -1.99 -5.86
C ALA A 69 -9.03 -1.18 -5.55
N HIS A 70 -9.11 -0.68 -4.32
CA HIS A 70 -10.13 0.27 -3.89
C HIS A 70 -9.46 1.44 -3.18
N ILE A 71 -9.72 2.66 -3.66
CA ILE A 71 -9.19 3.89 -3.08
C ILE A 71 -10.33 4.75 -2.55
N ALA A 72 -10.17 5.29 -1.34
CA ALA A 72 -11.05 6.31 -0.80
C ALA A 72 -10.24 7.57 -0.48
N TYR A 73 -10.70 8.72 -0.97
CA TYR A 73 -10.07 10.02 -0.75
C TYR A 73 -10.78 10.72 0.41
N ALA A 74 -10.03 11.08 1.45
CA ALA A 74 -10.54 11.74 2.64
C ALA A 74 -10.21 13.24 2.64
N ARG A 75 -8.99 13.60 2.24
CA ARG A 75 -8.50 14.99 2.19
C ARG A 75 -7.53 15.21 1.04
N GLU A 76 -7.54 16.43 0.54
CA GLU A 76 -6.66 16.88 -0.53
C GLU A 76 -5.23 17.06 -0.02
N LEU A 77 -4.25 16.60 -0.80
CA LEU A 77 -2.85 16.99 -0.67
C LEU A 77 -2.54 18.03 -1.73
N VAL A 78 -1.62 18.94 -1.41
CA VAL A 78 -1.22 20.04 -2.29
C VAL A 78 0.26 19.96 -2.62
N GLU A 79 0.71 20.79 -3.56
CA GLU A 79 2.12 20.87 -3.95
C GLU A 79 3.02 21.08 -2.72
N GLY A 80 4.09 20.30 -2.64
CA GLY A 80 5.09 20.41 -1.58
C GLY A 80 4.69 19.79 -0.25
N ALA A 81 3.46 19.29 -0.09
CA ALA A 81 3.11 18.45 1.05
C ALA A 81 3.97 17.17 1.05
N GLU A 82 4.35 16.68 2.22
CA GLU A 82 5.02 15.40 2.36
C GLU A 82 3.97 14.32 2.62
N ALA A 83 3.79 13.39 1.68
CA ALA A 83 2.89 12.26 1.84
C ALA A 83 3.61 11.15 2.61
N ARG A 84 3.02 10.70 3.72
CA ARG A 84 3.46 9.49 4.45
C ARG A 84 2.46 8.37 4.21
N VAL A 85 2.93 7.25 3.65
CA VAL A 85 2.13 6.04 3.44
C VAL A 85 2.57 4.95 4.41
N GLU A 86 1.62 4.44 5.17
CA GLU A 86 1.81 3.25 6.01
C GLU A 86 1.16 2.05 5.33
N THR A 87 1.92 0.97 5.16
CA THR A 87 1.49 -0.25 4.48
C THR A 87 1.36 -1.40 5.48
N GLN A 88 0.17 -1.99 5.52
CA GLN A 88 -0.18 -3.14 6.33
C GLN A 88 -0.47 -4.36 5.43
N LEU A 89 0.25 -5.44 5.66
CA LEU A 89 -0.08 -6.77 5.11
C LEU A 89 -1.26 -7.36 5.90
N LEU A 90 -2.44 -7.44 5.28
CA LEU A 90 -3.66 -7.97 5.91
C LEU A 90 -3.75 -9.49 5.84
N ALA A 91 -3.38 -10.06 4.70
CA ALA A 91 -3.36 -11.50 4.48
C ALA A 91 -2.40 -11.83 3.32
N PHE A 92 -1.94 -13.07 3.29
CA PHE A 92 -1.30 -13.64 2.12
C PHE A 92 -1.55 -15.14 2.07
N ASP A 93 -1.44 -15.70 0.88
CA ASP A 93 -1.43 -17.14 0.64
C ASP A 93 -0.26 -17.48 -0.30
N PRO A 94 -0.12 -18.72 -0.80
CA PRO A 94 1.01 -19.06 -1.68
C PRO A 94 1.17 -18.17 -2.91
N LYS A 95 0.14 -17.46 -3.39
CA LYS A 95 0.19 -16.72 -4.65
C LYS A 95 -0.40 -15.31 -4.60
N ARG A 96 -0.87 -14.84 -3.44
CA ARG A 96 -1.58 -13.57 -3.29
C ARG A 96 -1.13 -12.80 -2.06
N LEU A 97 -1.15 -11.48 -2.17
CA LEU A 97 -0.94 -10.55 -1.06
C LEU A 97 -2.12 -9.59 -1.00
N HIS A 98 -2.70 -9.41 0.18
CA HIS A 98 -3.74 -8.44 0.45
C HIS A 98 -3.15 -7.34 1.34
N LEU A 99 -2.98 -6.16 0.76
CA LEU A 99 -2.39 -5.01 1.43
C LEU A 99 -3.46 -3.95 1.68
N PHE A 100 -3.25 -3.20 2.77
CA PHE A 100 -4.00 -2.01 3.07
C PHE A 100 -3.04 -0.88 3.40
N GLN A 101 -3.24 0.27 2.77
CA GLN A 101 -2.38 1.43 2.90
C GLN A 101 -3.19 2.64 3.36
N ARG A 102 -2.58 3.44 4.24
CA ARG A 102 -3.09 4.76 4.65
C ARG A 102 -2.08 5.82 4.28
N MET A 103 -2.53 6.82 3.54
CA MET A 103 -1.75 8.00 3.20
C MET A 103 -2.15 9.15 4.10
N TYR A 104 -1.17 9.78 4.71
CA TYR A 104 -1.31 10.94 5.58
C TYR A 104 -0.55 12.12 4.99
N ASP A 105 -1.02 13.33 5.26
CA ASP A 105 -0.13 14.50 5.29
C ASP A 105 0.81 14.33 6.50
N ASP A 106 2.12 14.24 6.26
CA ASP A 106 3.10 13.94 7.32
C ASP A 106 3.23 15.08 8.33
N ALA A 107 2.98 16.33 7.91
CA ALA A 107 3.10 17.50 8.78
C ALA A 107 1.89 17.65 9.72
N THR A 108 0.69 17.42 9.22
CA THR A 108 -0.55 17.57 10.01
C THR A 108 -1.00 16.28 10.69
N GLY A 109 -0.55 15.12 10.18
CA GLY A 109 -1.02 13.80 10.60
C GLY A 109 -2.44 13.47 10.12
N GLU A 110 -3.05 14.30 9.29
CA GLU A 110 -4.40 14.07 8.78
C GLU A 110 -4.41 12.98 7.70
N LEU A 111 -5.43 12.11 7.73
CA LEU A 111 -5.63 11.08 6.72
C LEU A 111 -6.05 11.72 5.39
N ALA A 112 -5.26 11.51 4.35
CA ALA A 112 -5.50 11.98 3.00
C ALA A 112 -6.25 10.95 2.15
N ALA A 113 -5.83 9.69 2.17
CA ALA A 113 -6.48 8.62 1.41
C ALA A 113 -6.21 7.23 2.00
N THR A 114 -7.05 6.26 1.65
CA THR A 114 -6.82 4.84 1.90
C THR A 114 -6.78 4.06 0.60
N HIS A 115 -6.02 2.96 0.58
CA HIS A 115 -5.90 2.07 -0.57
C HIS A 115 -5.89 0.61 -0.09
N GLU A 116 -6.87 -0.16 -0.53
CA GLU A 116 -6.92 -1.61 -0.34
C GLU A 116 -6.60 -2.27 -1.67
N VAL A 117 -5.64 -3.20 -1.69
CA VAL A 117 -5.17 -3.79 -2.94
C VAL A 117 -4.87 -5.28 -2.80
N LEU A 118 -5.33 -6.05 -3.78
CA LEU A 118 -5.02 -7.46 -3.93
C LEU A 118 -3.99 -7.64 -5.05
N HIS A 119 -2.89 -8.28 -4.70
CA HIS A 119 -1.78 -8.58 -5.57
C HIS A 119 -1.68 -10.08 -5.85
N LEU A 120 -1.23 -10.43 -7.05
CA LEU A 120 -0.96 -11.79 -7.50
C LEU A 120 0.53 -11.95 -7.81
N TYR A 121 1.12 -13.05 -7.36
CA TYR A 121 2.44 -13.48 -7.80
C TYR A 121 2.34 -14.17 -9.16
N VAL A 122 3.19 -13.74 -10.09
CA VAL A 122 3.16 -14.12 -11.51
C VAL A 122 4.54 -14.58 -11.94
N ASP A 123 4.60 -15.74 -12.60
CA ASP A 123 5.77 -16.15 -13.38
C ASP A 123 5.72 -15.45 -14.75
N LEU A 124 6.68 -14.55 -14.99
CA LEU A 124 6.77 -13.74 -16.21
C LEU A 124 7.19 -14.56 -17.44
N ASN A 125 7.83 -15.72 -17.26
CA ASN A 125 8.24 -16.57 -18.38
C ASN A 125 7.03 -17.17 -19.10
N VAL A 126 5.98 -17.50 -18.35
CA VAL A 126 4.72 -18.06 -18.87
C VAL A 126 3.52 -17.10 -18.71
N ARG A 127 3.74 -15.96 -18.06
CA ARG A 127 2.73 -14.92 -17.73
C ARG A 127 1.49 -15.48 -17.04
N LYS A 128 1.69 -16.32 -16.02
CA LYS A 128 0.60 -16.93 -15.23
C LYS A 128 0.84 -16.76 -13.75
N VAL A 129 -0.25 -16.76 -12.98
CA VAL A 129 -0.19 -16.80 -11.53
C VAL A 129 0.56 -18.06 -11.10
N ALA A 130 1.50 -17.90 -10.18
CA ALA A 130 2.36 -18.95 -9.66
C ALA A 130 2.47 -18.85 -8.14
N GLU A 131 3.02 -19.88 -7.50
CA GLU A 131 3.32 -19.83 -6.07
C GLU A 131 4.63 -19.07 -5.82
N MET A 132 4.64 -18.26 -4.78
CA MET A 132 5.82 -17.57 -4.27
C MET A 132 6.82 -18.59 -3.72
N PRO A 133 8.13 -18.36 -3.91
CA PRO A 133 9.16 -19.16 -3.27
C PRO A 133 9.05 -19.15 -1.74
N ALA A 134 9.50 -20.24 -1.11
CA ALA A 134 9.35 -20.45 0.33
C ALA A 134 9.99 -19.31 1.14
N GLU A 135 11.15 -18.81 0.69
CA GLU A 135 11.87 -17.71 1.33
C GLU A 135 11.06 -16.40 1.35
N ILE A 136 10.25 -16.15 0.32
CA ILE A 136 9.35 -14.98 0.27
C ILE A 136 8.18 -15.19 1.24
N ALA A 137 7.59 -16.40 1.24
CA ALA A 137 6.52 -16.73 2.17
C ALA A 137 6.96 -16.60 3.64
N GLU A 138 8.18 -17.00 3.97
CA GLU A 138 8.75 -16.83 5.31
C GLU A 138 8.97 -15.37 5.70
N ARG A 139 9.41 -14.53 4.75
CA ARG A 139 9.56 -13.07 4.94
C ARG A 139 8.21 -12.41 5.17
N LEU A 140 7.22 -12.72 4.34
CA LEU A 140 5.84 -12.24 4.50
C LEU A 140 5.24 -12.68 5.84
N ALA A 141 5.49 -13.92 6.28
CA ALA A 141 5.05 -14.40 7.58
C ALA A 141 5.66 -13.60 8.74
N ARG A 142 6.94 -13.20 8.65
CA ARG A 142 7.59 -12.33 9.65
C ARG A 142 6.97 -10.94 9.66
N LEU A 143 6.84 -10.30 8.49
CA LEU A 143 6.21 -8.98 8.35
C LEU A 143 4.78 -8.98 8.89
N LYS A 144 3.99 -10.00 8.53
CA LYS A 144 2.61 -10.16 9.01
C LYS A 144 2.52 -10.20 10.53
N ARG A 145 3.38 -10.98 11.19
CA ARG A 145 3.42 -11.03 12.66
C ARG A 145 3.76 -9.69 13.28
N GLY A 146 4.71 -8.95 12.70
CA GLY A 146 5.04 -7.59 13.15
C GLY A 146 3.85 -6.64 13.02
N HIS A 147 3.17 -6.65 11.87
CA HIS A 147 1.99 -5.83 11.64
C HIS A 147 0.83 -6.18 12.60
N ASP A 148 0.58 -7.46 12.84
CA ASP A 148 -0.49 -7.92 13.75
C ASP A 148 -0.26 -7.50 15.21
N GLN A 149 0.98 -7.20 15.60
CA GLN A 149 1.30 -6.71 16.94
C GLN A 149 0.98 -5.22 17.13
N VAL A 150 0.98 -4.44 16.04
CA VAL A 150 0.85 -2.97 16.09
C VAL A 150 -0.46 -2.46 15.50
N ALA A 151 -1.13 -3.26 14.67
CA ALA A 151 -2.35 -2.87 13.99
C ALA A 151 -3.35 -4.05 13.89
N GLY A 152 -4.62 -3.75 14.18
CA GLY A 152 -5.73 -4.66 13.91
C GLY A 152 -6.19 -4.60 12.45
N TRP A 153 -7.30 -5.28 12.15
CA TRP A 153 -7.95 -5.18 10.83
C TRP A 153 -8.48 -3.76 10.59
N PRO A 154 -8.19 -3.11 9.44
CA PRO A 154 -8.73 -1.79 9.11
C PRO A 154 -10.26 -1.72 9.08
N GLU A 155 -10.85 -0.71 9.71
CA GLU A 155 -12.30 -0.47 9.62
C GLU A 155 -12.75 -0.09 8.20
N GLU A 156 -11.83 0.38 7.37
CA GLU A 156 -12.09 0.79 5.99
C GLU A 156 -11.91 -0.34 4.97
N ALA A 157 -11.31 -1.46 5.35
CA ALA A 157 -11.13 -2.61 4.46
C ALA A 157 -12.48 -3.29 4.14
N GLY A 158 -12.65 -3.69 2.88
CA GLY A 158 -13.87 -4.27 2.34
C GLY A 158 -14.99 -3.25 2.07
N ARG A 159 -14.71 -1.94 2.18
CA ARG A 159 -15.66 -0.90 1.75
C ARG A 159 -15.86 -0.98 0.24
N ALA A 160 -17.10 -0.70 -0.18
CA ALA A 160 -17.47 -0.65 -1.58
C ALA A 160 -18.51 0.44 -1.79
N ILE A 161 -18.49 1.06 -2.98
CA ILE A 161 -19.53 1.99 -3.42
C ILE A 161 -20.78 1.18 -3.73
N ARG A 162 -21.82 1.29 -2.90
CA ARG A 162 -23.10 0.56 -3.06
C ARG A 162 -24.22 1.41 -3.66
N GLY A 163 -23.91 2.65 -4.01
CA GLY A 163 -24.85 3.67 -4.49
C GLY A 163 -24.33 5.07 -4.15
N VAL A 164 -25.09 6.10 -4.49
CA VAL A 164 -24.84 7.45 -4.00
C VAL A 164 -25.22 7.47 -2.51
N PRO A 165 -24.31 7.82 -1.59
CA PRO A 165 -24.65 7.94 -0.18
C PRO A 165 -25.79 8.93 -0.02
N ASP A 166 -26.82 8.57 0.75
CA ASP A 166 -27.86 9.51 1.12
C ASP A 166 -27.21 10.56 2.03
N THR A 167 -26.89 11.72 1.46
CA THR A 167 -26.40 12.86 2.23
C THR A 167 -27.57 13.32 3.07
N GLY A 168 -27.76 12.70 4.24
CA GLY A 168 -28.86 13.02 5.14
C GLY A 168 -29.01 14.53 5.19
N ALA A 169 -30.13 15.03 4.67
CA ALA A 169 -30.42 16.45 4.61
C ALA A 169 -30.10 17.03 5.98
N SER A 170 -29.22 18.03 6.00
CA SER A 170 -28.87 18.82 7.18
C SER A 170 -30.11 19.01 8.06
N LYS A 171 -30.16 18.33 9.21
CA LYS A 171 -31.09 18.69 10.28
C LYS A 171 -30.51 19.91 10.99
N THR A 172 -30.63 21.06 10.35
CA THR A 172 -30.74 22.33 11.08
C THR A 172 -32.17 22.40 11.62
N GLY A 173 -32.29 22.21 12.93
CA GLY A 173 -33.47 22.48 13.75
C GLY A 173 -33.00 22.81 15.16
#